data_AF-A0A7K1G6E8-F1
#
_entry.id   AF-A0A7K1G6E8-F1
#
_cell.length_a   1.000
_cell.length_b   1.000
_cell.length_c   1.000
_cell.angle_alpha   90.00
_cell.angle_beta   90.00
_cell.angle_gamma   90.00
#
_symmetry.space_group_name_H-M   'P 1'
#
loop_
_entity.id
_entity.type
_entity.pdbx_description
1 polymer ?
#
loop_
_entity_poly.entity_id
_entity_poly.type
_entity_poly.pdbx_seq_one_letter_code
_entity_poly.pdbx_strand_id
1 'polypeptide(L)'
;MQVSTKYSISICCGLILIVGINYFLNSKEKTVPSKAVIKKTTLIEKKESVPFDTTACSDKEVKLFLSEFIKQFSTNKASNINKFIDKTNGLAIFVKDGYYPILSFPNKIDDWIEWFDFKIYDNVEFGKFPEYLGDGEFKKTGFYYVNYQNKFRLDDFDDTYSNRSDEDKKPFRQLEKICNYRADVMSIDKSTVLTLYFSIYKNNKYLVGITQDAVDDVLYTDQEKEFVPIDTEEQVEAFLSNNRRFCDVENKAYVDFDKKELTYYDFDDKPFQFSNYKIGPVNVISGKIKIRDIKFFNSDEEEGFTLKFSNKGDFSSYRMGARPQYIYEKCK
;
A
#
# COMPACT_ATOMS: atom_id res chain seq x y z
N MET A 1 48.91 -12.34 30.67
CA MET A 1 49.62 -11.65 29.58
C MET A 1 49.11 -10.21 29.58
N GLN A 2 49.87 -9.28 30.18
CA GLN A 2 49.52 -7.85 30.21
C GLN A 2 49.84 -7.25 28.84
N VAL A 3 48.82 -6.77 28.14
CA VAL A 3 49.02 -6.04 26.88
C VAL A 3 49.26 -4.57 27.22
N SER A 4 50.46 -4.10 26.88
CA SER A 4 50.93 -2.72 27.06
C SER A 4 50.02 -1.72 26.34
N THR A 5 49.42 -0.81 27.11
CA THR A 5 48.53 0.29 26.68
C THR A 5 49.25 1.48 26.04
N LYS A 6 50.56 1.40 25.77
CA LYS A 6 51.34 2.52 25.22
C LYS A 6 51.30 2.66 23.69
N TYR A 7 50.81 1.65 22.95
CA TYR A 7 50.79 1.69 21.48
C TYR A 7 49.39 1.70 20.85
N SER A 8 48.31 1.48 21.61
CA SER A 8 46.95 1.47 21.05
C SER A 8 46.38 2.87 20.80
N ILE A 9 46.76 3.87 21.60
CA ILE A 9 46.22 5.24 21.49
C ILE A 9 46.76 5.95 20.24
N SER A 10 48.04 5.76 19.91
CA SER A 10 48.66 6.47 18.76
C SER A 10 48.16 5.95 17.41
N ILE A 11 47.77 4.68 17.32
CA ILE A 11 47.23 4.08 16.09
C ILE A 11 45.75 4.45 15.90
N CYS A 12 44.97 4.49 16.98
CA CYS A 12 43.56 4.92 16.92
C CYS A 12 43.42 6.41 16.56
N CYS A 13 44.27 7.29 17.09
CA CYS A 13 44.23 8.72 16.74
C CYS A 13 44.66 8.98 15.28
N GLY A 14 45.62 8.20 14.75
CA GLY A 14 46.05 8.30 13.34
C GLY A 14 44.95 7.89 12.35
N LEU A 15 44.20 6.82 12.67
CA LEU A 15 43.10 6.35 11.82
C LEU A 15 41.91 7.33 11.81
N ILE A 16 41.58 7.94 12.95
CA ILE A 16 40.49 8.93 13.04
C ILE A 16 40.84 10.21 12.24
N LEU A 17 42.10 10.64 12.25
CA LEU A 17 42.56 11.79 11.46
C LEU A 17 42.53 11.51 9.95
N ILE A 18 42.91 10.31 9.50
CA ILE A 18 42.89 9.95 8.06
C ILE A 18 41.46 9.84 7.53
N VAL A 19 40.52 9.29 8.33
CA VAL A 19 39.10 9.21 7.95
C VAL A 19 38.44 10.59 7.97
N GLY A 20 38.75 11.43 8.98
CA GLY A 20 38.22 12.79 9.08
C GLY A 20 38.67 13.72 7.95
N ILE A 21 39.94 13.64 7.53
CA ILE A 21 40.48 14.46 6.44
C ILE A 21 39.93 14.01 5.08
N ASN A 22 39.74 12.70 4.85
CA ASN A 22 39.09 12.21 3.63
C ASN A 22 37.61 12.58 3.56
N TYR A 23 36.92 12.70 4.70
CA TYR A 23 35.52 13.13 4.71
C TYR A 23 35.39 14.65 4.44
N PHE A 24 36.28 15.46 5.00
CA PHE A 24 36.28 16.92 4.82
C PHE A 24 36.78 17.39 3.45
N LEU A 25 37.69 16.66 2.79
CA LEU A 25 38.20 17.05 1.47
C LEU A 25 37.38 16.51 0.29
N ASN A 26 36.47 15.55 0.51
CA ASN A 26 35.59 15.02 -0.54
C ASN A 26 34.13 15.51 -0.46
N SER A 27 33.78 16.39 0.49
CA SER A 27 32.45 17.01 0.53
C SER A 27 32.34 18.19 -0.44
N LYS A 28 32.58 17.93 -1.74
CA LYS A 28 31.86 18.66 -2.77
C LYS A 28 30.62 17.82 -3.05
N GLU A 29 29.48 18.28 -2.54
CA GLU A 29 28.18 17.81 -3.00
C GLU A 29 28.17 17.94 -4.53
N LYS A 30 28.36 16.80 -5.20
CA LYS A 30 27.86 16.65 -6.56
C LYS A 30 26.36 16.66 -6.39
N THR A 31 25.74 17.79 -6.69
CA THR A 31 24.36 17.84 -7.14
C THR A 31 24.27 16.89 -8.32
N VAL A 32 23.90 15.65 -8.05
CA VAL A 32 23.51 14.70 -9.08
C VAL A 32 22.17 15.24 -9.57
N PRO A 33 22.09 15.76 -10.81
CA PRO A 33 20.79 16.10 -11.34
C PRO A 33 19.97 14.81 -11.32
N SER A 34 18.84 14.82 -10.62
CA SER A 34 17.87 13.73 -10.61
C SER A 34 17.26 13.64 -12.00
N LYS A 35 18.00 13.08 -12.95
CA LYS A 35 17.40 12.50 -14.14
C LYS A 35 16.61 11.30 -13.66
N ALA A 36 15.34 11.24 -14.03
CA ALA A 36 14.52 10.05 -13.85
C ALA A 36 15.36 8.83 -14.23
N VAL A 37 15.45 7.86 -13.33
CA VAL A 37 16.08 6.58 -13.63
C VAL A 37 15.12 5.86 -14.57
N ILE A 38 15.18 6.22 -15.86
CA ILE A 38 14.64 5.39 -16.92
C ILE A 38 15.56 4.17 -16.91
N LYS A 39 15.17 3.11 -16.18
CA LYS A 39 15.77 1.80 -16.35
C LYS A 39 15.70 1.52 -17.86
N LYS A 40 16.84 1.50 -18.54
CA LYS A 40 16.92 0.99 -19.92
C LYS A 40 16.43 -0.46 -19.84
N THR A 41 15.16 -0.68 -20.16
CA THR A 41 14.61 -2.02 -20.34
C THR A 41 15.45 -2.64 -21.46
N THR A 42 16.27 -3.62 -21.13
CA THR A 42 16.84 -4.49 -22.16
C THR A 42 15.64 -5.14 -22.82
N LEU A 43 15.45 -4.89 -24.12
CA LEU A 43 14.37 -5.50 -24.90
C LEU A 43 14.46 -7.02 -24.72
N ILE A 44 13.48 -7.58 -24.01
CA ILE A 44 13.38 -9.02 -23.83
C ILE A 44 12.82 -9.56 -25.15
N GLU A 45 13.72 -9.97 -26.05
CA GLU A 45 13.33 -10.75 -27.22
C GLU A 45 12.87 -12.13 -26.76
N LYS A 46 11.55 -12.35 -26.75
CA LYS A 46 10.98 -13.68 -26.55
C LYS A 46 10.92 -14.42 -27.87
N LYS A 47 11.35 -15.68 -27.87
CA LYS A 47 11.16 -16.62 -28.99
C LYS A 47 9.67 -16.80 -29.26
N GLU A 48 9.33 -17.04 -30.53
CA GLU A 48 7.95 -17.26 -30.99
C GLU A 48 7.15 -18.20 -30.09
N SER A 49 5.92 -17.82 -29.79
CA SER A 49 5.03 -18.55 -28.90
C SER A 49 4.66 -19.90 -29.52
N VAL A 50 5.01 -20.99 -28.84
CA VAL A 50 4.47 -22.33 -29.09
C VAL A 50 2.94 -22.27 -28.95
N PRO A 51 2.15 -23.00 -29.76
CA PRO A 51 0.70 -23.06 -29.62
C PRO A 51 0.29 -23.36 -28.18
N PHE A 52 -0.46 -22.44 -27.58
CA PHE A 52 -0.90 -22.54 -26.20
C PHE A 52 -2.21 -23.34 -26.15
N ASP A 53 -2.18 -24.51 -25.51
CA ASP A 53 -3.39 -25.33 -25.34
C ASP A 53 -4.39 -24.62 -24.42
N THR A 54 -5.53 -24.24 -24.99
CA THR A 54 -6.63 -23.54 -24.32
C THR A 54 -7.78 -24.48 -23.93
N THR A 55 -7.53 -25.79 -23.84
CA THR A 55 -8.54 -26.74 -23.38
C THR A 55 -8.98 -26.39 -21.95
N ALA A 56 -10.28 -26.12 -21.78
CA ALA A 56 -10.86 -25.70 -20.50
C ALA A 56 -10.75 -26.78 -19.42
N CYS A 57 -10.49 -26.35 -18.19
CA CYS A 57 -10.61 -27.18 -16.99
C CYS A 57 -12.08 -27.34 -16.58
N SER A 58 -12.39 -28.43 -15.87
CA SER A 58 -13.62 -28.52 -15.10
C SER A 58 -13.59 -27.59 -13.87
N ASP A 59 -14.76 -27.20 -13.36
CA ASP A 59 -14.85 -26.35 -12.15
C ASP A 59 -14.12 -26.95 -10.94
N LYS A 60 -14.13 -28.29 -10.82
CA LYS A 60 -13.42 -29.00 -9.76
C LYS A 60 -11.91 -28.82 -9.86
N GLU A 61 -11.36 -28.89 -11.07
CA GLU A 61 -9.93 -28.67 -11.32
C GLU A 61 -9.53 -27.21 -11.07
N VAL A 62 -10.39 -26.26 -11.46
CA VAL A 62 -10.17 -24.82 -11.19
C VAL A 62 -10.11 -24.57 -9.68
N LYS A 63 -11.10 -25.05 -8.92
CA LYS A 63 -11.13 -24.88 -7.45
C LYS A 63 -9.94 -25.54 -6.76
N LEU A 64 -9.53 -26.73 -7.22
CA LEU A 64 -8.35 -27.43 -6.68
C LEU A 64 -7.07 -26.62 -6.90
N PHE A 65 -6.88 -26.08 -8.11
CA PHE A 65 -5.74 -25.22 -8.43
C PHE A 65 -5.73 -23.96 -7.56
N LEU A 66 -6.86 -23.27 -7.45
CA LEU A 66 -6.97 -22.05 -6.63
C LEU A 66 -6.71 -22.33 -5.14
N SER A 67 -7.22 -23.45 -4.62
CA SER A 67 -6.97 -23.85 -3.23
C SER A 67 -5.48 -24.11 -2.97
N GLU A 68 -4.79 -24.78 -3.90
CA GLU A 68 -3.35 -25.00 -3.80
C GLU A 68 -2.58 -23.67 -3.91
N PHE A 69 -2.98 -22.77 -4.80
CA PHE A 69 -2.41 -21.42 -4.88
C PHE A 69 -2.53 -20.68 -3.54
N ILE A 70 -3.72 -20.62 -2.94
CA ILE A 70 -3.96 -19.92 -1.67
C ILE A 70 -3.10 -20.50 -0.54
N LYS A 71 -3.01 -21.83 -0.48
CA LYS A 71 -2.16 -22.53 0.48
C LYS A 71 -0.70 -22.13 0.34
N GLN A 72 -0.19 -22.08 -0.89
CA GLN A 72 1.19 -21.67 -1.16
C GLN A 72 1.40 -20.17 -0.90
N PHE A 73 0.42 -19.32 -1.23
CA PHE A 73 0.44 -17.87 -0.97
C PHE A 73 0.55 -17.59 0.52
N SER A 74 -0.26 -18.29 1.32
CA SER A 74 -0.28 -18.19 2.77
C SER A 74 1.00 -18.69 3.45
N THR A 75 2.00 -19.19 2.71
CA THR A 75 3.33 -19.46 3.27
C THR A 75 4.22 -18.23 3.35
N ASN A 76 3.88 -17.14 2.65
CA ASN A 76 4.66 -15.91 2.50
C ASN A 76 6.09 -16.18 1.99
N LYS A 77 6.27 -17.25 1.19
CA LYS A 77 7.56 -17.62 0.59
C LYS A 77 7.50 -17.40 -0.91
N ALA A 78 8.29 -16.46 -1.42
CA ALA A 78 8.38 -16.19 -2.86
C ALA A 78 8.64 -17.45 -3.70
N SER A 79 9.52 -18.34 -3.23
CA SER A 79 9.83 -19.62 -3.88
C SER A 79 8.61 -20.51 -4.11
N ASN A 80 7.57 -20.40 -3.28
CA ASN A 80 6.34 -21.17 -3.42
C ASN A 80 5.41 -20.55 -4.46
N ILE A 81 5.34 -19.23 -4.53
CA ILE A 81 4.52 -18.54 -5.54
C ILE A 81 5.17 -18.55 -6.92
N ASN A 82 6.50 -18.50 -6.99
CA ASN A 82 7.25 -18.58 -8.26
C ASN A 82 6.93 -19.84 -9.07
N LYS A 83 6.40 -20.90 -8.45
CA LYS A 83 5.94 -22.12 -9.14
C LYS A 83 4.71 -21.88 -10.01
N PHE A 84 3.94 -20.84 -9.73
CA PHE A 84 2.74 -20.47 -10.47
C PHE A 84 3.03 -19.45 -11.57
N ILE A 85 4.27 -19.01 -11.76
CA ILE A 85 4.63 -17.98 -12.75
C ILE A 85 5.26 -18.66 -13.96
N ASP A 86 4.76 -18.33 -15.14
CA ASP A 86 5.35 -18.76 -16.39
C ASP A 86 6.67 -18.02 -16.62
N LYS A 87 7.79 -18.76 -16.70
CA LYS A 87 9.13 -18.16 -16.91
C LYS A 87 9.30 -17.51 -18.28
N THR A 88 8.52 -17.95 -19.27
CA THR A 88 8.49 -17.42 -20.62
C THR A 88 7.61 -16.18 -20.66
N ASN A 89 6.37 -16.27 -20.19
CA ASN A 89 5.41 -15.17 -20.30
C ASN A 89 5.59 -14.09 -19.23
N GLY A 90 6.11 -14.45 -18.06
CA GLY A 90 6.22 -13.57 -16.91
C GLY A 90 4.86 -13.37 -16.22
N LEU A 91 4.81 -12.35 -15.39
CA LEU A 91 3.66 -11.92 -14.60
C LEU A 91 3.56 -10.41 -14.69
N ALA A 92 2.36 -9.85 -14.86
CA ALA A 92 2.15 -8.42 -14.68
C ALA A 92 1.90 -8.11 -13.20
N ILE A 93 2.78 -7.32 -12.58
CA ILE A 93 2.64 -6.90 -11.18
C ILE A 93 2.35 -5.40 -11.15
N PHE A 94 1.24 -5.05 -10.51
CA PHE A 94 0.74 -3.68 -10.36
C PHE A 94 0.59 -3.35 -8.88
N VAL A 95 1.26 -2.29 -8.49
CA VAL A 95 1.83 -2.27 -7.15
C VAL A 95 1.97 -0.81 -6.72
N LYS A 96 1.26 -0.38 -5.67
CA LYS A 96 1.31 0.99 -5.14
C LYS A 96 2.51 1.20 -4.20
N ASP A 97 3.55 1.89 -4.69
CA ASP A 97 4.66 2.39 -3.85
C ASP A 97 4.23 3.76 -3.27
N GLY A 98 3.53 3.70 -2.13
CA GLY A 98 2.80 4.85 -1.61
C GLY A 98 1.62 5.24 -2.51
N TYR A 99 1.63 6.46 -3.04
CA TYR A 99 0.59 6.95 -3.96
C TYR A 99 0.78 6.52 -5.41
N TYR A 100 1.90 5.86 -5.71
CA TYR A 100 2.36 5.72 -7.08
C TYR A 100 2.27 4.27 -7.53
N PRO A 101 1.41 3.95 -8.50
CA PRO A 101 1.33 2.60 -9.02
C PRO A 101 2.49 2.31 -9.97
N ILE A 102 3.13 1.17 -9.76
CA ILE A 102 4.28 0.66 -10.49
C ILE A 102 3.84 -0.59 -11.26
N LEU A 103 4.02 -0.56 -12.57
CA LEU A 103 3.87 -1.74 -13.43
C LEU A 103 5.23 -2.40 -13.70
N SER A 104 5.31 -3.68 -13.38
CA SER A 104 6.48 -4.52 -13.67
C SER A 104 6.11 -5.87 -14.27
N PHE A 105 7.07 -6.46 -15.00
CA PHE A 105 6.89 -7.74 -15.69
C PHE A 105 7.93 -8.80 -15.29
N PRO A 106 8.02 -9.19 -14.02
CA PRO A 106 9.02 -10.15 -13.59
C PRO A 106 8.62 -11.59 -13.93
N ASN A 107 9.60 -12.49 -13.89
CA ASN A 107 9.39 -13.95 -14.00
C ASN A 107 9.44 -14.65 -12.62
N LYS A 108 9.55 -13.88 -11.54
CA LYS A 108 9.58 -14.31 -10.14
C LYS A 108 9.20 -13.13 -9.23
N ILE A 109 8.69 -13.39 -8.03
CA ILE A 109 8.24 -12.34 -7.10
C ILE A 109 9.23 -12.03 -5.97
N ASP A 110 10.46 -12.54 -6.05
CA ASP A 110 11.46 -12.43 -4.97
C ASP A 110 11.71 -10.98 -4.52
N ASP A 111 11.66 -10.02 -5.44
CA ASP A 111 11.89 -8.60 -5.15
C ASP A 111 10.65 -7.90 -4.55
N TRP A 112 9.54 -8.62 -4.37
CA TRP A 112 8.24 -8.10 -3.93
C TRP A 112 7.74 -8.79 -2.65
N ILE A 113 8.62 -9.40 -1.85
CA ILE A 113 8.24 -10.20 -0.66
C ILE A 113 7.39 -9.41 0.34
N GLU A 114 7.75 -8.16 0.58
CA GLU A 114 7.07 -7.26 1.52
C GLU A 114 5.60 -7.01 1.13
N TRP A 115 5.23 -7.25 -0.12
CA TRP A 115 3.93 -6.91 -0.68
C TRP A 115 2.87 -8.00 -0.47
N PHE A 116 3.29 -9.19 -0.03
CA PHE A 116 2.38 -10.30 0.25
C PHE A 116 2.68 -10.94 1.60
N ASP A 117 3.13 -10.13 2.56
CA ASP A 117 3.38 -10.58 3.93
C ASP A 117 2.09 -10.81 4.75
N PHE A 118 0.92 -10.53 4.18
CA PHE A 118 -0.39 -10.78 4.76
C PHE A 118 -0.96 -12.18 4.42
N LYS A 119 -2.02 -12.56 5.13
CA LYS A 119 -2.78 -13.79 4.88
C LYS A 119 -4.07 -13.47 4.14
N ILE A 120 -4.58 -14.43 3.37
CA ILE A 120 -5.85 -14.34 2.65
C ILE A 120 -6.77 -15.48 3.07
N TYR A 121 -8.08 -15.30 2.88
CA TYR A 121 -9.07 -16.35 3.14
C TYR A 121 -8.91 -17.54 2.18
N ASP A 122 -9.20 -18.75 2.67
CA ASP A 122 -9.00 -20.02 1.95
C ASP A 122 -10.28 -20.60 1.32
N ASN A 123 -11.47 -20.08 1.68
CA ASN A 123 -12.72 -20.51 1.08
C ASN A 123 -12.86 -19.98 -0.35
N VAL A 124 -12.82 -20.89 -1.32
CA VAL A 124 -12.94 -20.55 -2.76
C VAL A 124 -14.40 -20.57 -3.21
N GLU A 125 -14.90 -19.42 -3.64
CA GLU A 125 -16.27 -19.23 -4.12
C GLU A 125 -16.30 -18.74 -5.58
N PHE A 126 -17.18 -19.33 -6.38
CA PHE A 126 -17.45 -18.81 -7.72
C PHE A 126 -18.53 -17.74 -7.64
N GLY A 127 -18.23 -16.52 -8.10
CA GLY A 127 -19.20 -15.44 -8.09
C GLY A 127 -18.57 -14.07 -7.92
N LYS A 128 -19.43 -13.06 -7.73
CA LYS A 128 -19.00 -11.68 -7.51
C LYS A 128 -18.32 -11.54 -6.15
N PHE A 129 -17.27 -10.74 -6.11
CA PHE A 129 -16.64 -10.31 -4.87
C PHE A 129 -17.69 -9.60 -3.97
N PRO A 130 -17.71 -9.88 -2.66
CA PRO A 130 -18.67 -9.32 -1.74
C PRO A 130 -18.56 -7.79 -1.65
N GLU A 131 -19.71 -7.16 -1.38
CA GLU A 131 -19.80 -5.74 -1.09
C GLU A 131 -19.05 -5.40 0.20
N TYR A 132 -18.25 -4.34 0.14
CA TYR A 132 -17.62 -3.75 1.30
C TYR A 132 -18.62 -2.89 2.08
N LEU A 133 -18.76 -3.15 3.37
CA LEU A 133 -19.71 -2.45 4.24
C LEU A 133 -19.06 -1.29 5.01
N GLY A 134 -17.73 -1.20 5.03
CA GLY A 134 -16.99 -0.26 5.87
C GLY A 134 -16.47 -0.91 7.15
N ASP A 135 -15.52 -0.25 7.80
CA ASP A 135 -14.95 -0.68 9.09
C ASP A 135 -14.34 -2.10 9.07
N GLY A 136 -13.66 -2.44 7.97
CA GLY A 136 -13.08 -3.75 7.76
C GLY A 136 -14.10 -4.88 7.61
N GLU A 137 -15.38 -4.57 7.38
CA GLU A 137 -16.43 -5.56 7.20
C GLU A 137 -16.87 -5.70 5.76
N PHE A 138 -17.03 -6.96 5.34
CA PHE A 138 -17.60 -7.33 4.06
C PHE A 138 -18.85 -8.16 4.30
N LYS A 139 -19.80 -8.10 3.37
CA LYS A 139 -21.03 -8.90 3.43
C LYS A 139 -20.77 -10.40 3.57
N LYS A 140 -19.66 -10.86 3.01
CA LYS A 140 -19.08 -12.21 3.17
C LYS A 140 -17.56 -12.09 3.09
N THR A 141 -16.85 -13.10 3.58
CA THR A 141 -15.40 -13.24 3.38
C THR A 141 -15.11 -14.41 2.46
N GLY A 142 -13.94 -14.40 1.83
CA GLY A 142 -13.51 -15.50 0.96
C GLY A 142 -12.70 -15.07 -0.25
N PHE A 143 -12.30 -16.08 -0.99
CA PHE A 143 -11.59 -15.98 -2.27
C PHE A 143 -12.61 -16.16 -3.39
N TYR A 144 -12.98 -15.07 -4.07
CA TYR A 144 -14.03 -15.08 -5.08
C TYR A 144 -13.42 -15.07 -6.47
N TYR A 145 -13.80 -16.01 -7.34
CA TYR A 145 -13.33 -16.04 -8.71
C TYR A 145 -14.47 -16.01 -9.73
N VAL A 146 -14.17 -15.43 -10.90
CA VAL A 146 -15.08 -15.29 -12.03
C VAL A 146 -14.40 -15.68 -13.34
N ASN A 147 -15.20 -16.08 -14.33
CA ASN A 147 -14.70 -16.18 -15.70
C ASN A 147 -14.34 -14.78 -16.22
N TYR A 148 -13.13 -14.65 -16.74
CA TYR A 148 -12.52 -13.39 -17.17
C TYR A 148 -11.88 -13.47 -18.56
N GLN A 149 -12.38 -14.36 -19.42
CA GLN A 149 -11.83 -14.58 -20.75
C GLN A 149 -11.92 -13.33 -21.65
N ASN A 150 -10.84 -13.01 -22.36
CA ASN A 150 -10.72 -11.89 -23.30
C ASN A 150 -10.99 -10.49 -22.70
N LYS A 151 -10.90 -10.36 -21.36
CA LYS A 151 -11.14 -9.10 -20.65
C LYS A 151 -9.89 -8.46 -20.06
N PHE A 152 -8.82 -9.22 -19.85
CA PHE A 152 -7.58 -8.70 -19.28
C PHE A 152 -6.85 -7.84 -20.31
N ARG A 153 -6.58 -6.58 -19.96
CA ARG A 153 -5.75 -5.68 -20.76
C ARG A 153 -4.70 -5.02 -19.87
N LEU A 154 -3.46 -4.99 -20.34
CA LEU A 154 -2.37 -4.29 -19.65
C LEU A 154 -2.60 -2.78 -19.55
N ASP A 155 -3.49 -2.23 -20.39
CA ASP A 155 -3.85 -0.81 -20.38
C ASP A 155 -4.93 -0.46 -19.36
N ASP A 156 -5.62 -1.45 -18.77
CA ASP A 156 -6.63 -1.21 -17.74
C ASP A 156 -5.99 -0.92 -16.37
N PHE A 157 -4.66 -1.00 -16.27
CA PHE A 157 -3.93 -0.77 -15.04
C PHE A 157 -3.29 0.60 -15.04
N ASP A 158 -3.44 1.31 -13.93
CA ASP A 158 -2.74 2.58 -13.70
C ASP A 158 -1.23 2.31 -13.60
N ASP A 159 -0.47 2.85 -14.54
CA ASP A 159 0.98 2.75 -14.57
C ASP A 159 1.64 4.12 -14.64
N THR A 160 0.90 5.18 -14.29
CA THR A 160 1.27 6.60 -14.44
C THR A 160 2.68 6.90 -13.96
N TYR A 161 3.09 6.32 -12.84
CA TYR A 161 4.42 6.55 -12.27
C TYR A 161 5.53 5.80 -13.02
N SER A 162 5.27 4.58 -13.45
CA SER A 162 6.24 3.80 -14.24
C SER A 162 6.30 4.21 -15.72
N ASN A 163 5.23 4.84 -16.23
CA ASN A 163 5.08 5.39 -17.58
C ASN A 163 5.65 4.46 -18.67
N ARG A 164 5.21 3.20 -18.66
CA ARG A 164 5.69 2.17 -19.59
C ARG A 164 5.21 2.49 -21.00
N SER A 165 6.13 2.50 -21.96
CA SER A 165 5.74 2.67 -23.36
C SER A 165 5.01 1.42 -23.89
N ASP A 166 4.23 1.57 -24.96
CA ASP A 166 3.58 0.42 -25.62
C ASP A 166 4.61 -0.64 -26.08
N GLU A 167 5.79 -0.22 -26.51
CA GLU A 167 6.86 -1.15 -26.90
C GLU A 167 7.43 -1.92 -25.70
N ASP A 168 7.42 -1.34 -24.48
CA ASP A 168 7.76 -2.08 -23.25
C ASP A 168 6.69 -3.13 -22.91
N LYS A 169 5.40 -2.84 -23.17
CA LYS A 169 4.27 -3.74 -22.89
C LYS A 169 4.12 -4.84 -23.92
N LYS A 170 4.49 -4.59 -25.18
CA LYS A 170 4.28 -5.47 -26.33
C LYS A 170 4.74 -6.93 -26.15
N PRO A 171 5.93 -7.23 -25.57
CA PRO A 171 6.35 -8.61 -25.30
C PRO A 171 5.48 -9.36 -24.27
N PHE A 172 4.65 -8.64 -23.52
CA PHE A 172 3.79 -9.17 -22.45
C PHE A 172 2.31 -9.19 -22.81
N ARG A 173 1.91 -8.64 -23.98
CA ARG A 173 0.51 -8.71 -24.47
C ARG A 173 -0.01 -10.14 -24.64
N GLN A 174 0.87 -11.15 -24.66
CA GLN A 174 0.46 -12.55 -24.60
C GLN A 174 -0.34 -12.87 -23.32
N LEU A 175 -0.05 -12.20 -22.20
CA LEU A 175 -0.79 -12.33 -20.92
C LEU A 175 -2.30 -12.05 -21.10
N GLU A 176 -2.65 -11.08 -21.95
CA GLU A 176 -4.03 -10.71 -22.31
C GLU A 176 -4.79 -11.83 -23.03
N LYS A 177 -4.09 -12.61 -23.84
CA LYS A 177 -4.68 -13.71 -24.61
C LYS A 177 -4.88 -14.96 -23.76
N ILE A 178 -4.01 -15.18 -22.77
CA ILE A 178 -4.03 -16.41 -21.97
C ILE A 178 -4.85 -16.27 -20.69
N CYS A 179 -5.13 -15.05 -20.22
CA CYS A 179 -5.96 -14.82 -19.04
C CYS A 179 -7.41 -15.28 -19.27
N ASN A 180 -7.93 -16.14 -18.39
CA ASN A 180 -9.30 -16.63 -18.46
C ASN A 180 -10.04 -16.62 -17.10
N TYR A 181 -9.35 -16.35 -15.99
CA TYR A 181 -9.97 -16.16 -14.68
C TYR A 181 -9.42 -14.93 -13.97
N ARG A 182 -10.29 -14.28 -13.21
CA ARG A 182 -9.96 -13.25 -12.23
C ARG A 182 -10.45 -13.73 -10.88
N ALA A 183 -9.67 -13.49 -9.84
CA ALA A 183 -10.07 -13.68 -8.46
C ALA A 183 -9.79 -12.44 -7.63
N ASP A 184 -10.71 -12.12 -6.74
CA ASP A 184 -10.58 -11.03 -5.77
C ASP A 184 -10.65 -11.66 -4.37
N VAL A 185 -9.74 -11.26 -3.49
CA VAL A 185 -9.69 -11.75 -2.11
C VAL A 185 -9.23 -10.64 -1.19
N MET A 186 -9.82 -10.56 0.00
CA MET A 186 -9.35 -9.63 1.02
C MET A 186 -8.38 -10.28 1.99
N SER A 187 -7.47 -9.48 2.55
CA SER A 187 -6.52 -9.91 3.56
C SER A 187 -7.20 -10.20 4.89
N ILE A 188 -6.72 -11.16 5.69
CA ILE A 188 -7.39 -11.55 6.95
C ILE A 188 -7.50 -10.38 7.94
N ASP A 189 -6.53 -9.47 7.94
CA ASP A 189 -6.50 -8.22 8.73
C ASP A 189 -7.43 -7.13 8.19
N LYS A 190 -8.10 -7.41 7.06
CA LYS A 190 -9.12 -6.59 6.41
C LYS A 190 -8.65 -5.27 5.82
N SER A 191 -7.35 -5.04 5.77
CA SER A 191 -6.75 -3.78 5.30
C SER A 191 -6.68 -3.68 3.78
N THR A 192 -6.66 -4.83 3.09
CA THR A 192 -6.21 -4.94 1.71
C THR A 192 -7.13 -5.84 0.90
N VAL A 193 -7.35 -5.50 -0.37
CA VAL A 193 -7.93 -6.35 -1.41
C VAL A 193 -6.86 -6.68 -2.44
N LEU A 194 -6.71 -7.97 -2.73
CA LEU A 194 -5.81 -8.52 -3.73
C LEU A 194 -6.63 -8.98 -4.94
N THR A 195 -6.31 -8.46 -6.11
CA THR A 195 -6.85 -8.95 -7.39
C THR A 195 -5.80 -9.81 -8.09
N LEU A 196 -6.18 -11.04 -8.43
CA LEU A 196 -5.33 -12.04 -9.06
C LEU A 196 -5.91 -12.43 -10.42
N TYR A 197 -5.06 -12.53 -11.42
CA TYR A 197 -5.45 -12.92 -12.77
C TYR A 197 -4.75 -14.21 -13.14
N PHE A 198 -5.49 -15.18 -13.65
CA PHE A 198 -4.98 -16.52 -13.92
C PHE A 198 -5.25 -16.95 -15.37
N SER A 199 -4.33 -17.76 -15.87
CA SER A 199 -4.52 -18.64 -17.02
C SER A 199 -4.69 -20.05 -16.48
N ILE A 200 -5.89 -20.62 -16.54
CA ILE A 200 -6.22 -21.94 -16.02
C ILE A 200 -6.80 -22.80 -17.15
N TYR A 201 -5.93 -23.55 -17.80
CA TYR A 201 -6.24 -24.54 -18.82
C TYR A 201 -5.70 -25.91 -18.38
N LYS A 202 -6.12 -27.00 -19.04
CA LYS A 202 -5.78 -28.37 -18.61
C LYS A 202 -4.29 -28.58 -18.40
N ASN A 203 -3.48 -28.12 -19.36
CA ASN A 203 -2.03 -28.31 -19.35
C ASN A 203 -1.25 -27.09 -18.86
N ASN A 204 -1.90 -25.94 -18.71
CA ASN A 204 -1.25 -24.67 -18.40
C ASN A 204 -2.02 -23.94 -17.31
N LYS A 205 -1.43 -23.81 -16.11
CA LYS A 205 -2.05 -23.14 -14.97
C LYS A 205 -1.07 -22.16 -14.33
N TYR A 206 -1.28 -20.87 -14.57
CA TYR A 206 -0.34 -19.82 -14.18
C TYR A 206 -1.05 -18.59 -13.63
N LEU A 207 -0.37 -17.89 -12.72
CA LEU A 207 -0.65 -16.51 -12.36
C LEU A 207 -0.13 -15.59 -13.47
N VAL A 208 -0.99 -14.73 -13.97
CA VAL A 208 -0.79 -13.86 -15.14
C VAL A 208 -0.70 -12.39 -14.73
N GLY A 209 -1.43 -12.00 -13.68
CA GLY A 209 -1.44 -10.65 -13.15
C GLY A 209 -1.72 -10.61 -11.65
N ILE A 210 -1.25 -9.58 -10.97
CA ILE A 210 -1.60 -9.28 -9.58
C ILE A 210 -1.69 -7.77 -9.36
N THR A 211 -2.76 -7.31 -8.69
CA THR A 211 -2.89 -5.96 -8.15
C THR A 211 -3.23 -6.02 -6.67
N GLN A 212 -2.87 -4.96 -5.95
CA GLN A 212 -3.20 -4.78 -4.55
C GLN A 212 -3.77 -3.38 -4.34
N ASP A 213 -4.88 -3.30 -3.62
CA ASP A 213 -5.51 -2.05 -3.22
C ASP A 213 -5.81 -2.09 -1.72
N ALA A 214 -5.58 -0.97 -1.02
CA ALA A 214 -6.13 -0.80 0.32
C ALA A 214 -7.64 -0.59 0.24
N VAL A 215 -8.39 -0.99 1.27
CA VAL A 215 -9.80 -0.62 1.36
C VAL A 215 -9.93 0.90 1.56
N ASP A 216 -10.96 1.50 0.95
CA ASP A 216 -11.09 2.97 0.80
C ASP A 216 -10.97 3.75 2.10
N ASP A 217 -11.43 3.16 3.20
CA ASP A 217 -11.51 3.78 4.52
C ASP A 217 -10.53 3.16 5.55
N VAL A 218 -9.52 2.39 5.11
CA VAL A 218 -8.63 1.61 6.00
C VAL A 218 -8.05 2.44 7.15
N LEU A 219 -7.71 3.72 6.90
CA LEU A 219 -7.12 4.62 7.89
C LEU A 219 -8.11 5.08 8.98
N TYR A 220 -9.38 4.72 8.86
CA TYR A 220 -10.47 5.06 9.78
C TYR A 220 -11.13 3.81 10.36
N THR A 221 -10.57 2.63 10.10
CA THR A 221 -11.13 1.37 10.59
C THR A 221 -10.53 1.01 11.94
N ASP A 222 -11.39 0.64 12.88
CA ASP A 222 -10.99 0.11 14.19
C ASP A 222 -12.20 -0.62 14.77
N GLN A 223 -12.21 -1.95 14.67
CA GLN A 223 -13.35 -2.77 15.07
C GLN A 223 -13.61 -2.78 16.58
N GLU A 224 -12.63 -2.36 17.39
CA GLU A 224 -12.77 -2.28 18.84
C GLU A 224 -13.35 -0.92 19.27
N LYS A 225 -13.23 0.12 18.44
CA LYS A 225 -13.79 1.45 18.72
C LYS A 225 -15.25 1.57 18.31
N GLU A 226 -16.05 2.08 19.25
CA GLU A 226 -17.43 2.45 18.99
C GLU A 226 -17.53 3.65 18.04
N PHE A 227 -18.63 3.71 17.30
CA PHE A 227 -18.92 4.86 16.45
C PHE A 227 -19.38 6.05 17.27
N VAL A 228 -18.88 7.23 16.92
CA VAL A 228 -19.31 8.51 17.48
C VAL A 228 -20.17 9.27 16.48
N PRO A 229 -21.24 9.95 16.94
CA PRO A 229 -22.10 10.72 16.04
C PRO A 229 -21.34 11.95 15.49
N ILE A 230 -21.32 12.09 14.17
CA ILE A 230 -20.71 13.23 13.46
C ILE A 230 -21.60 13.74 12.31
N ASP A 231 -22.90 13.47 12.38
CA ASP A 231 -23.85 13.84 11.33
C ASP A 231 -24.08 15.36 11.28
N THR A 232 -23.89 16.07 12.39
CA THR A 232 -24.00 17.54 12.47
C THR A 232 -22.76 18.19 13.07
N GLU A 233 -22.59 19.50 12.87
CA GLU A 233 -21.50 20.26 13.48
C GLU A 233 -21.62 20.26 15.00
N GLU A 234 -22.83 20.39 15.55
CA GLU A 234 -23.08 20.39 16.99
C GLU A 234 -22.68 19.07 17.66
N GLN A 235 -22.85 17.93 16.95
CA GLN A 235 -22.40 16.63 17.46
C GLN A 235 -20.88 16.54 17.55
N VAL A 236 -20.17 17.06 16.54
CA VAL A 236 -18.71 17.14 16.55
C VAL A 236 -18.24 18.08 17.67
N GLU A 237 -18.84 19.27 17.79
CA GLU A 237 -18.53 20.22 18.85
C GLU A 237 -18.73 19.62 20.25
N ALA A 238 -19.86 18.94 20.46
CA ALA A 238 -20.13 18.24 21.71
C ALA A 238 -19.07 17.16 21.99
N PHE A 239 -18.65 16.40 20.98
CA PHE A 239 -17.61 15.39 21.14
C PHE A 239 -16.25 16.03 21.50
N LEU A 240 -15.83 17.07 20.77
CA LEU A 240 -14.56 17.77 21.00
C LEU A 240 -14.54 18.52 22.33
N SER A 241 -15.69 19.01 22.81
CA SER A 241 -15.79 19.63 24.14
C SER A 241 -15.47 18.66 25.29
N ASN A 242 -15.79 17.38 25.10
CA ASN A 242 -15.53 16.31 26.09
C ASN A 242 -14.19 15.60 25.87
N ASN A 243 -13.55 15.80 24.72
CA ASN A 243 -12.30 15.17 24.34
C ASN A 243 -11.37 16.25 23.77
N ARG A 244 -10.65 16.92 24.65
CA ARG A 244 -9.84 18.10 24.32
C ARG A 244 -8.44 17.78 23.82
N ARG A 245 -7.99 16.53 23.93
CA ARG A 245 -6.64 16.13 23.57
C ARG A 245 -6.60 14.79 22.85
N PHE A 246 -5.91 14.79 21.72
CA PHE A 246 -5.68 13.62 20.87
C PHE A 246 -4.18 13.42 20.70
N CYS A 247 -3.73 12.17 20.74
CA CYS A 247 -2.34 11.77 20.74
C CYS A 247 -2.10 10.74 19.63
N ASP A 248 -1.04 10.95 18.86
CA ASP A 248 -0.43 9.95 18.00
C ASP A 248 0.83 9.45 18.71
N VAL A 249 0.75 8.24 19.28
CA VAL A 249 1.82 7.67 20.09
C VAL A 249 3.03 7.30 19.22
N GLU A 250 2.79 6.84 17.99
CA GLU A 250 3.85 6.38 17.08
C GLU A 250 4.72 7.54 16.61
N ASN A 251 4.08 8.64 16.23
CA ASN A 251 4.77 9.84 15.75
C ASN A 251 5.11 10.85 16.86
N LYS A 252 4.75 10.54 18.12
CA LYS A 252 4.87 11.46 19.27
C LYS A 252 4.21 12.82 19.00
N ALA A 253 3.07 12.78 18.32
CA ALA A 253 2.35 13.97 17.90
C ALA A 253 1.02 14.11 18.65
N TYR A 254 0.41 15.29 18.61
CA TYR A 254 -0.86 15.56 19.27
C TYR A 254 -1.65 16.69 18.63
N VAL A 255 -2.94 16.72 18.96
CA VAL A 255 -3.85 17.86 18.81
C VAL A 255 -4.36 18.20 20.20
N ASP A 256 -4.09 19.41 20.70
CA ASP A 256 -4.49 19.86 22.03
C ASP A 256 -5.35 21.13 21.89
N PHE A 257 -6.66 20.98 22.12
CA PHE A 257 -7.62 22.08 22.01
C PHE A 257 -7.57 23.04 23.20
N ASP A 258 -7.00 22.63 24.33
CA ASP A 258 -6.86 23.49 25.51
C ASP A 258 -5.66 24.42 25.36
N LYS A 259 -4.56 23.90 24.81
CA LYS A 259 -3.39 24.70 24.42
C LYS A 259 -3.55 25.38 23.06
N LYS A 260 -4.54 24.94 22.27
CA LYS A 260 -4.78 25.35 20.89
C LYS A 260 -3.57 25.18 19.99
N GLU A 261 -2.97 24.00 20.05
CA GLU A 261 -1.81 23.67 19.26
C GLU A 261 -1.89 22.24 18.70
N LEU A 262 -1.22 22.00 17.58
CA LEU A 262 -1.09 20.67 17.01
C LEU A 262 0.31 20.47 16.40
N THR A 263 0.80 19.24 16.42
CA THR A 263 2.13 18.89 15.89
C THR A 263 1.99 17.99 14.68
N TYR A 264 2.78 18.24 13.64
CA TYR A 264 2.83 17.48 12.38
C TYR A 264 4.25 17.56 11.81
N TYR A 265 4.64 16.61 10.96
CA TYR A 265 6.01 16.47 10.44
C TYR A 265 6.61 17.77 9.87
N ASP A 266 5.79 18.58 9.19
CA ASP A 266 6.24 19.79 8.51
C ASP A 266 6.40 21.03 9.43
N PHE A 267 6.12 20.92 10.74
CA PHE A 267 6.18 22.07 11.67
C PHE A 267 7.50 22.19 12.45
N ASP A 268 8.54 21.42 12.09
CA ASP A 268 9.81 21.35 12.82
C ASP A 268 9.57 21.08 14.34
N ASP A 269 10.45 21.59 15.23
CA ASP A 269 10.31 21.45 16.68
C ASP A 269 9.16 22.29 17.30
N LYS A 270 8.38 23.03 16.50
CA LYS A 270 7.37 23.97 17.01
C LYS A 270 5.95 23.55 16.63
N PRO A 271 5.03 23.38 17.58
CA PRO A 271 3.63 23.12 17.27
C PRO A 271 2.99 24.24 16.43
N PHE A 272 2.12 23.87 15.49
CA PHE A 272 1.22 24.80 14.82
C PHE A 272 0.19 25.33 15.82
N GLN A 273 0.23 26.63 16.07
CA GLN A 273 -0.72 27.31 16.94
C GLN A 273 -1.96 27.68 16.13
N PHE A 274 -3.15 27.45 16.70
CA PHE A 274 -4.42 27.89 16.12
C PHE A 274 -5.23 28.70 17.13
N SER A 275 -6.15 29.52 16.66
CA SER A 275 -7.09 30.23 17.53
C SER A 275 -8.53 29.77 17.33
N ASN A 276 -8.83 29.25 16.13
CA ASN A 276 -10.14 28.79 15.68
C ASN A 276 -10.01 27.46 14.90
N TYR A 277 -11.14 26.80 14.70
CA TYR A 277 -11.29 25.72 13.72
C TYR A 277 -12.66 25.79 13.05
N LYS A 278 -12.79 25.13 11.90
CA LYS A 278 -14.03 25.02 11.12
C LYS A 278 -14.31 23.56 10.81
N ILE A 279 -15.55 23.16 11.06
CA ILE A 279 -16.05 21.81 10.78
C ILE A 279 -16.61 21.80 9.37
N GLY A 280 -16.02 21.01 8.48
CA GLY A 280 -16.50 20.83 7.11
C GLY A 280 -17.73 19.91 7.02
N PRO A 281 -18.30 19.75 5.82
CA PRO A 281 -19.46 18.87 5.59
C PRO A 281 -19.10 17.40 5.87
N VAL A 282 -20.14 16.60 6.15
CA VAL A 282 -19.99 15.16 6.31
C VAL A 282 -19.77 14.48 4.96
N ASN A 283 -18.74 13.64 4.89
CA ASN A 283 -18.43 12.80 3.73
C ASN A 283 -18.59 11.33 4.12
N VAL A 284 -19.37 10.58 3.34
CA VAL A 284 -19.54 9.13 3.52
C VAL A 284 -18.50 8.43 2.66
N ILE A 285 -17.57 7.73 3.30
CA ILE A 285 -16.48 7.02 2.61
C ILE A 285 -16.88 5.57 2.31
N SER A 286 -17.65 4.95 3.21
CA SER A 286 -18.20 3.60 3.03
C SER A 286 -19.56 3.48 3.71
N GLY A 287 -20.17 2.29 3.67
CA GLY A 287 -21.47 2.04 4.31
C GLY A 287 -21.50 2.36 5.81
N LYS A 288 -20.36 2.32 6.49
CA LYS A 288 -20.21 2.58 7.93
C LYS A 288 -19.34 3.79 8.26
N ILE A 289 -18.30 4.09 7.47
CA ILE A 289 -17.35 5.14 7.79
C ILE A 289 -17.79 6.48 7.22
N LYS A 290 -17.82 7.48 8.10
CA LYS A 290 -18.04 8.89 7.78
C LYS A 290 -16.84 9.69 8.26
N ILE A 291 -16.52 10.75 7.54
CA ILE A 291 -15.48 11.70 7.93
C ILE A 291 -15.96 13.15 7.78
N ARG A 292 -15.32 14.06 8.50
CA ARG A 292 -15.41 15.51 8.31
C ARG A 292 -14.01 16.10 8.25
N ASP A 293 -13.79 17.02 7.33
CA ASP A 293 -12.56 17.79 7.28
C ASP A 293 -12.65 18.90 8.34
N ILE A 294 -11.70 18.95 9.27
CA ILE A 294 -11.59 19.96 10.33
C ILE A 294 -10.39 20.84 10.03
N LYS A 295 -10.65 22.12 9.70
CA LYS A 295 -9.61 23.10 9.37
C LYS A 295 -9.26 23.93 10.60
N PHE A 296 -8.02 23.86 11.07
CA PHE A 296 -7.46 24.63 12.18
C PHE A 296 -6.76 25.87 11.63
N PHE A 297 -7.06 27.05 12.16
CA PHE A 297 -6.49 28.30 11.63
C PHE A 297 -6.40 29.40 12.70
N ASN A 298 -5.64 30.46 12.38
CA ASN A 298 -5.56 31.66 13.19
C ASN A 298 -6.55 32.72 12.69
N SER A 299 -6.05 33.81 12.11
CA SER A 299 -6.86 34.89 11.54
C SER A 299 -7.24 34.65 10.08
N ASP A 300 -6.37 33.99 9.32
CA ASP A 300 -6.61 33.64 7.93
C ASP A 300 -7.00 32.17 7.81
N GLU A 301 -8.21 31.90 7.32
CA GLU A 301 -8.68 30.54 7.07
C GLU A 301 -7.84 29.87 5.98
N GLU A 302 -7.34 30.59 4.97
CA GLU A 302 -6.59 30.02 3.84
C GLU A 302 -5.25 29.40 4.26
N GLU A 303 -4.60 29.95 5.29
CA GLU A 303 -3.35 29.41 5.87
C GLU A 303 -3.57 28.27 6.88
N GLY A 304 -4.80 27.77 6.99
CA GLY A 304 -5.17 26.73 7.94
C GLY A 304 -4.63 25.34 7.60
N PHE A 305 -4.53 24.50 8.64
CA PHE A 305 -4.16 23.09 8.53
C PHE A 305 -5.40 22.20 8.66
N THR A 306 -5.58 21.23 7.76
CA THR A 306 -6.78 20.37 7.74
C THR A 306 -6.46 18.95 8.20
N LEU A 307 -7.22 18.46 9.16
CA LEU A 307 -7.25 17.04 9.55
C LEU A 307 -8.61 16.42 9.22
N LYS A 308 -8.64 15.10 9.06
CA LYS A 308 -9.88 14.34 8.82
C LYS A 308 -10.34 13.72 10.13
N PHE A 309 -11.48 14.14 10.63
CA PHE A 309 -12.12 13.56 11.81
C PHE A 309 -13.10 12.47 11.39
N SER A 310 -12.89 11.23 11.82
CA SER A 310 -13.75 10.10 11.48
C SER A 310 -14.83 9.86 12.53
N ASN A 311 -15.87 9.11 12.14
CA ASN A 311 -16.85 8.61 13.10
C ASN A 311 -16.31 7.49 14.00
N LYS A 312 -15.00 7.21 14.02
CA LYS A 312 -14.32 6.48 15.10
C LYS A 312 -13.80 7.39 16.21
N GLY A 313 -13.94 8.70 16.05
CA GLY A 313 -13.52 9.68 17.06
C GLY A 313 -12.04 10.01 17.00
N ASP A 314 -11.37 9.65 15.90
CA ASP A 314 -9.94 9.93 15.69
C ASP A 314 -9.76 10.98 14.60
N PHE A 315 -8.69 11.77 14.72
CA PHE A 315 -8.20 12.57 13.60
C PHE A 315 -7.16 11.79 12.82
N SER A 316 -7.13 11.97 11.50
CA SER A 316 -6.03 11.49 10.69
C SER A 316 -5.57 12.53 9.68
N SER A 317 -4.29 12.42 9.32
CA SER A 317 -3.73 13.04 8.12
C SER A 317 -3.26 11.92 7.22
N TYR A 318 -3.72 11.96 5.96
CA TYR A 318 -3.16 11.08 4.93
C TYR A 318 -1.65 11.27 4.84
N ARG A 319 -0.95 10.18 4.53
CA ARG A 319 0.46 10.19 4.15
C ARG A 319 0.65 11.18 3.00
N MET A 320 1.76 11.89 2.87
CA MET A 320 2.04 12.68 1.66
C MET A 320 3.49 12.45 1.25
N GLY A 321 3.70 11.70 0.16
CA GLY A 321 5.03 11.25 -0.25
C GLY A 321 5.73 10.45 0.86
N ALA A 322 6.94 10.86 1.22
CA ALA A 322 7.75 10.20 2.25
C ALA A 322 7.31 10.50 3.70
N ARG A 323 6.36 11.43 3.91
CA ARG A 323 5.89 11.81 5.26
C ARG A 323 5.23 10.61 5.96
N PRO A 324 5.30 10.50 7.29
CA PRO A 324 4.55 9.48 8.01
C PRO A 324 3.04 9.78 7.95
N GLN A 325 2.24 8.72 8.09
CA GLN A 325 0.81 8.85 8.34
C GLN A 325 0.61 9.23 9.81
N TYR A 326 -0.37 10.09 10.08
CA TYR A 326 -0.73 10.46 11.45
C TYR A 326 -2.14 9.99 11.80
N ILE A 327 -2.27 9.39 12.98
CA ILE A 327 -3.55 8.98 13.58
C ILE A 327 -3.56 9.51 15.02
N TYR A 328 -4.34 10.57 15.25
CA TYR A 328 -4.49 11.17 16.58
C TYR A 328 -5.74 10.59 17.24
N GLU A 329 -5.52 9.65 18.13
CA GLU A 329 -6.57 9.03 18.94
C GLU A 329 -6.79 9.80 20.23
N LYS A 330 -7.90 9.57 20.92
CA LYS A 330 -8.07 10.11 22.29
C LYS A 330 -6.88 9.69 23.17
N CYS A 331 -6.22 10.65 23.80
CA CYS A 331 -5.14 10.34 24.74
C CYS A 331 -5.69 9.51 25.93
N LYS A 332 -4.96 8.46 26.31
CA LYS A 332 -5.31 7.59 27.45
C LYS A 332 -5.09 8.26 28.79
#